data_AF-A0A091AFC5-F1
#
_entry.id   AF-A0A091AFC5-F1
#
_cell.length_a   1.000
_cell.length_b   1.000
_cell.length_c   1.000
_cell.angle_alpha   90.00
_cell.angle_beta   90.00
_cell.angle_gamma   90.00
#
_symmetry.space_group_name_H-M   'P 1'
#
loop_
_entity.id
_entity.type
_entity.pdbx_description
1 polymer ?
#
loop_
_entity_poly.entity_id
_entity_poly.type
_entity_poly.pdbx_seq_one_letter_code
_entity_poly.pdbx_strand_id
1 'polypeptide(L)'
;MKTQKLSLRKIVSFLNNPDEDGGFWLPNIQRPFVWSEEQICRLFDSILRQYPISTLLIWKTKMGVRRRKFIDTFREEHRHHLSDFKVPDDDKKKCLVLDGQQRLQSLFIGLRGSYDGKELFLNILSGELAAPDDVKFKFKFLDPQYAAYPYIRFKDIVFSDDKPRLIADGIATQANQPLSTTEADKVKDHVDLIRETFFNESGIGYQELDSIDQPTLYKEDDVVEIFIRANSGGTRLGKSDLLFSLLTSSWDEADDKMEILLDELNMKGFDFTRDFILKTCLTLLGQGARYEVDKFRKAGVREDIEAKWDDIIAATKDVADFVQGSTFIRCDKALPSYLVLIPLVYLRYHFPAAWRTKQNVELYLLRSLLAGAFGGTPDQLIDDIVSKMKEVKTFDLNEIFGVIRSAGRSLELTEDRFWAIGYGSQNIHLLFNLWYRGFNYTPAFVGNLPQIDHVFPQSALKKVKAPNPNTGMMNIMKYREGDRNQLANCMLLTAAENGAGGKSDISPDEWFKDKAPDYLDRHLIPTDPALWKIERFEDFITERRKLIKAKFDYLLSVPTSSAPVQSDAKQT
;
A
#
# COMPACT_ATOMS: atom_id res chain seq x y z
N MET A 1 -25.91 -26.03 11.21
CA MET A 1 -26.02 -24.62 10.81
C MET A 1 -27.14 -24.50 9.79
N LYS A 2 -28.11 -23.60 10.01
CA LYS A 2 -29.15 -23.28 9.01
C LYS A 2 -28.62 -22.16 8.12
N THR A 3 -28.82 -22.28 6.80
CA THR A 3 -28.52 -21.20 5.85
C THR A 3 -29.78 -20.37 5.70
N GLN A 4 -29.74 -19.12 6.17
CA GLN A 4 -30.81 -18.16 5.92
C GLN A 4 -30.60 -17.51 4.54
N LYS A 5 -31.68 -17.11 3.88
CA LYS A 5 -31.65 -16.40 2.60
C LYS A 5 -32.39 -15.08 2.73
N LEU A 6 -31.82 -14.01 2.21
CA LEU A 6 -32.42 -12.68 2.15
C LEU A 6 -32.20 -12.08 0.76
N SER A 7 -33.04 -11.11 0.41
CA SER A 7 -32.77 -10.26 -0.74
C SER A 7 -31.59 -9.32 -0.48
N LEU A 8 -30.92 -8.90 -1.55
CA LEU A 8 -29.81 -7.94 -1.44
C LEU A 8 -30.29 -6.59 -0.89
N ARG A 9 -31.51 -6.15 -1.20
CA ARG A 9 -32.08 -4.92 -0.61
C ARG A 9 -32.27 -5.07 0.91
N LYS A 10 -32.76 -6.24 1.36
CA LYS A 10 -33.03 -6.50 2.78
C LYS A 10 -31.75 -6.68 3.60
N ILE A 11 -30.72 -7.33 3.07
CA ILE A 11 -29.46 -7.46 3.82
C ILE A 11 -28.80 -6.10 4.08
N VAL A 12 -28.94 -5.15 3.15
CA VAL A 12 -28.42 -3.79 3.31
C VAL A 12 -29.18 -3.02 4.39
N SER A 13 -30.46 -3.29 4.63
CA SER A 13 -31.22 -2.65 5.71
C SER A 13 -30.85 -3.17 7.11
N PHE A 14 -30.19 -4.32 7.21
CA PHE A 14 -29.71 -4.87 8.47
C PHE A 14 -28.40 -4.20 8.91
N LEU A 15 -27.61 -3.67 7.97
CA LEU A 15 -26.32 -3.05 8.26
C LEU A 15 -26.51 -1.80 9.13
N ASN A 16 -25.79 -1.74 10.24
CA ASN A 16 -25.84 -0.64 11.22
C ASN A 16 -27.22 -0.39 11.85
N ASN A 17 -28.16 -1.33 11.76
CA ASN A 17 -29.55 -1.13 12.21
C ASN A 17 -29.90 -2.08 13.36
N PRO A 18 -29.88 -1.63 14.63
CA PRO A 18 -30.15 -2.50 15.77
C PRO A 18 -31.58 -3.04 15.81
N ASP A 19 -32.53 -2.39 15.13
CA ASP A 19 -33.94 -2.79 15.12
C ASP A 19 -34.19 -4.02 14.22
N GLU A 20 -33.28 -4.29 13.27
CA GLU A 20 -33.33 -5.42 12.35
C GLU A 20 -32.55 -6.60 12.92
N ASP A 21 -33.21 -7.36 13.81
CA ASP A 21 -32.65 -8.56 14.45
C ASP A 21 -31.35 -8.32 15.25
N GLY A 22 -31.19 -7.12 15.82
CA GLY A 22 -29.97 -6.71 16.52
C GLY A 22 -28.90 -6.08 15.62
N GLY A 23 -29.15 -6.03 14.30
CA GLY A 23 -28.31 -5.37 13.31
C GLY A 23 -27.03 -6.12 12.97
N PHE A 24 -26.57 -5.92 11.75
CA PHE A 24 -25.29 -6.43 11.25
C PHE A 24 -24.21 -5.40 11.48
N TRP A 25 -23.18 -5.80 12.21
CA TRP A 25 -22.04 -4.97 12.60
C TRP A 25 -20.72 -5.66 12.27
N LEU A 26 -19.63 -4.90 12.27
CA LEU A 26 -18.29 -5.45 12.10
C LEU A 26 -17.64 -5.62 13.47
N PRO A 27 -17.14 -6.82 13.83
CA PRO A 27 -16.30 -6.94 15.01
C PRO A 27 -14.97 -6.22 14.77
N ASN A 28 -14.37 -5.64 15.82
CA ASN A 28 -13.10 -4.90 15.71
C ASN A 28 -11.94 -5.78 15.22
N ILE A 29 -12.06 -7.11 15.38
CA ILE A 29 -11.14 -8.11 14.83
C ILE A 29 -11.01 -8.05 13.29
N GLN A 30 -11.98 -7.45 12.60
CA GLN A 30 -11.97 -7.32 11.13
C GLN A 30 -11.00 -6.23 10.67
N ARG A 31 -10.24 -6.54 9.62
CA ARG A 31 -9.33 -5.57 8.95
C ARG A 31 -10.08 -4.35 8.38
N PRO A 32 -9.39 -3.25 8.04
CA PRO A 32 -9.99 -2.14 7.31
C PRO A 32 -10.64 -2.58 5.97
N PHE A 33 -11.50 -1.73 5.42
CA PHE A 33 -11.99 -1.92 4.06
C PHE A 33 -10.84 -1.70 3.08
N VAL A 34 -10.63 -2.64 2.16
CA VAL A 34 -9.46 -2.62 1.25
C VAL A 34 -9.80 -2.56 -0.23
N TRP A 35 -11.07 -2.71 -0.62
CA TRP A 35 -11.44 -2.78 -2.04
C TRP A 35 -11.43 -1.41 -2.73
N SER A 36 -11.00 -1.40 -3.99
CA SER A 36 -11.04 -0.22 -4.87
C SER A 36 -12.40 -0.02 -5.53
N GLU A 37 -12.63 1.17 -6.10
CA GLU A 37 -13.80 1.48 -6.94
C GLU A 37 -14.06 0.39 -8.00
N GLU A 38 -13.00 -0.09 -8.67
CA GLU A 38 -13.09 -1.11 -9.73
C GLU A 38 -13.58 -2.46 -9.20
N GLN A 39 -13.11 -2.89 -8.03
CA GLN A 39 -13.55 -4.14 -7.41
C GLN A 39 -15.02 -4.08 -7.01
N ILE A 40 -15.47 -2.93 -6.52
CA ILE A 40 -16.89 -2.70 -6.22
C ILE A 40 -17.70 -2.76 -7.53
N CYS A 41 -17.28 -2.06 -8.59
CA CYS A 41 -17.97 -2.11 -9.89
C CYS A 41 -18.09 -3.55 -10.44
N ARG A 42 -17.04 -4.35 -10.33
CA ARG A 42 -17.06 -5.77 -10.75
C ARG A 42 -18.01 -6.63 -9.91
N LEU A 43 -18.14 -6.34 -8.61
CA LEU A 43 -19.13 -7.01 -7.75
C LEU A 43 -20.54 -6.71 -8.26
N PHE A 44 -20.87 -5.45 -8.54
CA PHE A 44 -22.21 -5.08 -9.03
C PHE A 44 -22.50 -5.63 -10.44
N ASP A 45 -21.50 -5.68 -11.33
CA ASP A 45 -21.62 -6.37 -12.62
C ASP A 45 -21.91 -7.87 -12.43
N SER A 46 -21.18 -8.54 -11.54
CA SER A 46 -21.42 -9.97 -11.22
C SER A 46 -22.82 -10.20 -10.64
N ILE A 47 -23.30 -9.29 -9.80
CA ILE A 47 -24.65 -9.34 -9.22
C ILE A 47 -25.71 -9.25 -10.31
N LEU A 48 -25.63 -8.26 -11.23
CA LEU A 48 -26.62 -8.11 -12.29
C LEU A 48 -26.56 -9.23 -13.33
N ARG A 49 -25.43 -9.91 -13.47
CA ARG A 49 -25.33 -11.16 -14.24
C ARG A 49 -25.90 -12.38 -13.54
N GLN A 50 -26.39 -12.21 -12.32
CA GLN A 50 -26.90 -13.28 -11.47
C GLN A 50 -25.85 -14.37 -11.20
N TYR A 51 -24.57 -13.99 -11.14
CA TYR A 51 -23.52 -14.92 -10.74
C TYR A 51 -23.64 -15.27 -9.25
N PRO A 52 -23.35 -16.52 -8.85
CA PRO A 52 -23.45 -16.92 -7.46
C PRO A 52 -22.55 -16.07 -6.56
N ILE A 53 -23.14 -15.49 -5.52
CA ILE A 53 -22.41 -14.79 -4.45
C ILE A 53 -22.20 -15.79 -3.32
N SER A 54 -20.95 -15.96 -2.86
CA SER A 54 -20.63 -16.87 -1.76
C SER A 54 -21.47 -16.55 -0.51
N THR A 55 -21.73 -17.55 0.30
CA THR A 55 -22.46 -17.38 1.57
C THR A 55 -21.68 -16.47 2.53
N LEU A 56 -22.37 -15.77 3.42
CA LEU A 56 -21.77 -14.97 4.50
C LEU A 56 -21.72 -15.81 5.79
N LEU A 57 -20.85 -15.42 6.73
CA LEU A 57 -20.82 -16.00 8.08
C LEU A 57 -21.09 -14.92 9.11
N ILE A 58 -22.13 -15.13 9.92
CA ILE A 58 -22.63 -14.16 10.90
C ILE A 58 -22.59 -14.80 12.29
N TRP A 59 -22.12 -14.06 13.29
CA TRP A 59 -22.12 -14.45 14.68
C TRP A 59 -23.15 -13.65 15.48
N LYS A 60 -24.17 -14.34 15.98
CA LYS A 60 -25.22 -13.77 16.80
C LYS A 60 -24.88 -13.96 18.28
N THR A 61 -24.79 -12.85 19.01
CA THR A 61 -24.34 -12.85 20.40
C THR A 61 -24.96 -11.72 21.22
N LYS A 62 -24.87 -11.84 22.55
CA LYS A 62 -25.10 -10.75 23.53
C LYS A 62 -23.83 -10.39 24.29
N MET A 63 -22.71 -11.06 23.99
CA MET A 63 -21.43 -10.80 24.64
C MET A 63 -20.97 -9.36 24.37
N GLY A 64 -20.22 -8.80 25.30
CA GLY A 64 -19.58 -7.48 25.21
C GLY A 64 -18.43 -7.43 24.21
N VAL A 65 -18.67 -7.92 22.99
CA VAL A 65 -17.68 -7.92 21.90
C VAL A 65 -17.74 -6.57 21.20
N ARG A 66 -16.57 -5.95 21.12
CA ARG A 66 -16.37 -4.67 20.45
C ARG A 66 -16.75 -4.75 18.98
N ARG A 67 -17.50 -3.75 18.56
CA ARG A 67 -18.00 -3.64 17.20
C ARG A 67 -17.90 -2.22 16.69
N ARG A 68 -17.87 -2.13 15.36
CA ARG A 68 -17.92 -0.88 14.61
C ARG A 68 -18.98 -0.93 13.52
N LYS A 69 -19.36 0.26 13.07
CA LYS A 69 -20.27 0.46 11.95
C LYS A 69 -19.62 0.07 10.64
N PHE A 70 -20.45 -0.37 9.69
CA PHE A 70 -20.14 -0.26 8.26
C PHE A 70 -20.07 1.22 7.88
N ILE A 71 -19.18 1.55 6.94
CA ILE A 71 -18.91 2.93 6.54
C ILE A 71 -19.76 3.26 5.30
N ASP A 72 -20.75 4.13 5.38
CA ASP A 72 -21.56 4.51 4.21
C ASP A 72 -20.77 5.40 3.25
N THR A 73 -20.21 6.50 3.76
CA THR A 73 -19.32 7.40 3.03
C THR A 73 -17.87 7.03 3.32
N PHE A 74 -17.33 6.15 2.48
CA PHE A 74 -15.94 5.73 2.59
C PHE A 74 -15.00 6.81 2.06
N ARG A 75 -13.92 7.05 2.78
CA ARG A 75 -12.80 7.89 2.37
C ARG A 75 -11.50 7.15 2.65
N GLU A 76 -10.46 7.44 1.88
CA GLU A 76 -9.18 6.77 2.05
C GLU A 76 -8.60 6.95 3.47
N GLU A 77 -8.81 8.10 4.10
CA GLU A 77 -8.44 8.39 5.50
C GLU A 77 -9.05 7.39 6.50
N HIS A 78 -10.29 6.94 6.26
CA HIS A 78 -10.99 6.00 7.14
C HIS A 78 -10.34 4.61 7.19
N ARG A 79 -9.36 4.27 6.33
CA ARG A 79 -8.61 3.01 6.47
C ARG A 79 -7.78 2.97 7.75
N HIS A 80 -7.35 4.13 8.20
CA HIS A 80 -6.43 4.28 9.33
C HIS A 80 -7.11 4.78 10.59
N HIS A 81 -8.39 5.17 10.51
CA HIS A 81 -9.19 5.71 11.62
C HIS A 81 -10.46 4.88 11.83
N LEU A 82 -10.29 3.63 12.25
CA LEU A 82 -11.42 2.74 12.52
C LEU A 82 -12.10 3.05 13.86
N SER A 83 -11.38 3.68 14.78
CA SER A 83 -11.89 4.14 16.08
C SER A 83 -13.14 5.01 15.94
N ASP A 84 -13.21 5.82 14.89
CA ASP A 84 -14.30 6.77 14.62
C ASP A 84 -15.65 6.10 14.39
N PHE A 85 -15.63 4.82 14.00
CA PHE A 85 -16.81 4.02 13.72
C PHE A 85 -17.21 3.10 14.88
N LYS A 86 -16.54 3.18 16.02
CA LYS A 86 -16.81 2.35 17.20
C LYS A 86 -18.26 2.56 17.68
N VAL A 87 -18.92 1.46 17.97
CA VAL A 87 -20.24 1.46 18.60
C VAL A 87 -20.04 1.15 20.07
N PRO A 88 -20.67 1.89 21.00
CA PRO A 88 -20.60 1.58 22.42
C PRO A 88 -21.01 0.13 22.70
N ASP A 89 -20.28 -0.49 23.63
CA ASP A 89 -20.57 -1.84 24.08
C ASP A 89 -21.88 -1.87 24.88
N ASP A 90 -22.62 -2.96 24.71
CA ASP A 90 -23.89 -3.23 25.38
C ASP A 90 -24.12 -4.74 25.50
N ASP A 91 -25.11 -5.15 26.28
CA ASP A 91 -25.52 -6.55 26.40
C ASP A 91 -26.70 -6.88 25.48
N LYS A 92 -26.97 -6.02 24.49
CA LYS A 92 -28.07 -6.21 23.54
C LYS A 92 -27.70 -7.28 22.52
N LYS A 93 -28.72 -7.92 21.95
CA LYS A 93 -28.53 -8.82 20.81
C LYS A 93 -27.85 -8.07 19.68
N LYS A 94 -26.82 -8.68 19.08
CA LYS A 94 -26.08 -8.15 17.94
C LYS A 94 -25.65 -9.28 17.00
N CYS A 95 -25.51 -8.97 15.72
CA CYS A 95 -25.02 -9.89 14.70
C CYS A 95 -23.72 -9.36 14.10
N LEU A 96 -22.61 -10.09 14.29
CA LEU A 96 -21.26 -9.71 13.90
C LEU A 96 -20.87 -10.44 12.61
N VAL A 97 -20.45 -9.70 11.59
CA VAL A 97 -20.04 -10.29 10.31
C VAL A 97 -18.61 -10.83 10.42
N LEU A 98 -18.46 -12.15 10.30
CA LEU A 98 -17.16 -12.85 10.35
C LEU A 98 -16.57 -13.07 8.96
N ASP A 99 -17.40 -13.37 7.96
CA ASP A 99 -17.00 -13.48 6.56
C ASP A 99 -17.93 -12.69 5.64
N GLY A 100 -17.33 -12.12 4.59
CA GLY A 100 -18.04 -11.30 3.60
C GLY A 100 -18.09 -9.80 3.91
N GLN A 101 -17.31 -9.33 4.88
CA GLN A 101 -17.16 -7.90 5.22
C GLN A 101 -17.02 -7.02 3.98
N GLN A 102 -16.03 -7.31 3.12
CA GLN A 102 -15.72 -6.44 1.97
C GLN A 102 -16.89 -6.37 0.98
N ARG A 103 -17.65 -7.47 0.83
CA ARG A 103 -18.82 -7.51 -0.05
C ARG A 103 -19.98 -6.69 0.52
N LEU A 104 -20.28 -6.86 1.81
CA LEU A 104 -21.34 -6.08 2.48
C LEU A 104 -21.00 -4.60 2.56
N GLN A 105 -19.76 -4.26 2.86
CA GLN A 105 -19.24 -2.89 2.84
C GLN A 105 -19.35 -2.26 1.44
N SER A 106 -19.02 -3.01 0.38
CA SER A 106 -19.18 -2.57 -1.01
C SER A 106 -20.65 -2.33 -1.39
N LEU A 107 -21.55 -3.21 -0.96
CA LEU A 107 -22.98 -3.05 -1.14
C LEU A 107 -23.47 -1.79 -0.41
N PHE A 108 -23.04 -1.58 0.84
CA PHE A 108 -23.43 -0.41 1.63
C PHE A 108 -22.97 0.90 0.99
N ILE A 109 -21.71 0.98 0.56
CA ILE A 109 -21.16 2.12 -0.17
C ILE A 109 -21.96 2.39 -1.45
N GLY A 110 -22.13 1.36 -2.30
CA GLY A 110 -22.79 1.53 -3.60
C GLY A 110 -24.29 1.83 -3.53
N LEU A 111 -24.96 1.46 -2.44
CA LEU A 111 -26.42 1.53 -2.30
C LEU A 111 -26.91 2.58 -1.31
N ARG A 112 -26.09 2.98 -0.33
CA ARG A 112 -26.49 3.94 0.71
C ARG A 112 -25.57 5.15 0.82
N GLY A 113 -24.32 5.06 0.37
CA GLY A 113 -23.35 6.15 0.56
C GLY A 113 -22.52 6.45 -0.68
N SER A 114 -21.21 6.57 -0.50
CA SER A 114 -20.26 7.06 -1.51
C SER A 114 -18.83 6.59 -1.24
N TYR A 115 -18.00 6.61 -2.28
CA TYR A 115 -16.56 6.34 -2.23
C TYR A 115 -15.81 7.63 -2.59
N ASP A 116 -15.07 8.22 -1.67
CA ASP A 116 -14.40 9.51 -1.81
C ASP A 116 -15.34 10.60 -2.36
N GLY A 117 -16.58 10.63 -1.87
CA GLY A 117 -17.62 11.57 -2.29
C GLY A 117 -18.32 11.23 -3.62
N LYS A 118 -17.85 10.23 -4.36
CA LYS A 118 -18.48 9.74 -5.60
C LYS A 118 -19.52 8.68 -5.30
N GLU A 119 -20.60 8.64 -6.07
CA GLU A 119 -21.66 7.64 -5.92
C GLU A 119 -21.61 6.63 -7.07
N LEU A 120 -22.23 5.47 -6.86
CA LEU A 120 -22.27 4.40 -7.88
C LEU A 120 -23.33 4.69 -8.94
N PHE A 121 -22.90 4.74 -10.20
CA PHE A 121 -23.75 4.88 -11.37
C PHE A 121 -23.66 3.66 -12.27
N LEU A 122 -24.79 3.32 -12.90
CA LEU A 122 -24.87 2.33 -13.97
C LEU A 122 -25.04 3.05 -15.31
N ASN A 123 -24.22 2.72 -16.30
CA ASN A 123 -24.55 3.05 -17.68
C ASN A 123 -25.77 2.22 -18.11
N ILE A 124 -26.95 2.83 -18.14
CA ILE A 124 -28.22 2.14 -18.36
C ILE A 124 -28.34 1.57 -19.79
N LEU A 125 -27.50 2.01 -20.73
CA LEU A 125 -27.45 1.50 -22.10
C LEU A 125 -26.35 0.44 -22.32
N SER A 126 -25.63 0.04 -21.28
CA SER A 126 -24.63 -1.05 -21.34
C SER A 126 -25.28 -2.43 -21.54
N GLY A 127 -24.63 -3.55 -21.20
CA GLY A 127 -25.22 -4.89 -21.32
C GLY A 127 -24.66 -5.75 -22.45
N GLU A 128 -23.72 -5.23 -23.22
CA GLU A 128 -22.96 -5.96 -24.24
C GLU A 128 -21.56 -6.29 -23.73
N LEU A 129 -21.07 -7.51 -24.00
CA LEU A 129 -19.71 -7.90 -23.65
C LEU A 129 -18.72 -7.15 -24.54
N ALA A 130 -17.79 -6.43 -23.91
CA ALA A 130 -16.70 -5.76 -24.60
C ALA A 130 -15.36 -6.38 -24.18
N ALA A 131 -14.62 -6.93 -25.14
CA ALA A 131 -13.21 -7.28 -24.94
C ALA A 131 -12.40 -5.99 -24.68
N PRO A 132 -11.33 -6.02 -23.86
CA PRO A 132 -10.65 -7.19 -23.30
C PRO A 132 -11.07 -7.60 -21.86
N ASP A 133 -11.94 -6.84 -21.19
CA ASP A 133 -12.16 -6.97 -19.73
C ASP A 133 -13.37 -7.84 -19.34
N ASP A 134 -14.07 -8.42 -20.32
CA ASP A 134 -15.27 -9.26 -20.13
C ASP A 134 -16.38 -8.63 -19.26
N VAL A 135 -16.43 -7.28 -19.12
CA VAL A 135 -17.46 -6.53 -18.38
C VAL A 135 -18.71 -6.28 -19.25
N LYS A 136 -19.92 -6.51 -18.70
CA LYS A 136 -21.22 -6.46 -19.38
C LYS A 136 -22.01 -5.25 -18.91
N PHE A 137 -22.20 -5.11 -17.61
CA PHE A 137 -22.84 -3.93 -17.01
C PHE A 137 -21.76 -2.95 -16.54
N LYS A 138 -21.74 -1.77 -17.15
CA LYS A 138 -20.69 -0.78 -16.89
C LYS A 138 -21.07 0.11 -15.72
N PHE A 139 -20.52 -0.22 -14.56
CA PHE A 139 -20.60 0.59 -13.35
C PHE A 139 -19.43 1.56 -13.23
N LYS A 140 -19.69 2.74 -12.66
CA LYS A 140 -18.65 3.72 -12.36
C LYS A 140 -19.02 4.58 -11.15
N PHE A 141 -18.02 4.90 -10.33
CA PHE A 141 -18.15 5.94 -9.31
C PHE A 141 -17.98 7.32 -9.95
N LEU A 142 -18.98 8.18 -9.82
CA LEU A 142 -18.99 9.53 -10.37
C LEU A 142 -19.38 10.55 -9.31
N ASP A 143 -18.85 11.76 -9.43
CA ASP A 143 -19.37 12.91 -8.70
C ASP A 143 -20.81 13.20 -9.19
N PRO A 144 -21.79 13.23 -8.28
CA PRO A 144 -23.18 13.50 -8.64
C PRO A 144 -23.40 14.81 -9.41
N GLN A 145 -22.54 15.82 -9.23
CA GLN A 145 -22.67 17.11 -9.90
C GLN A 145 -22.28 17.05 -11.39
N TYR A 146 -21.44 16.09 -11.77
CA TYR A 146 -20.90 15.95 -13.13
C TYR A 146 -21.43 14.71 -13.86
N ALA A 147 -22.26 13.91 -13.20
CA ALA A 147 -22.89 12.76 -13.81
C ALA A 147 -23.89 13.19 -14.90
N ALA A 148 -23.82 12.52 -16.05
CA ALA A 148 -24.70 12.79 -17.19
C ALA A 148 -25.22 11.47 -17.78
N TYR A 149 -26.36 11.55 -18.47
CA TYR A 149 -26.90 10.44 -19.24
C TYR A 149 -25.84 9.86 -20.20
N PRO A 150 -25.67 8.52 -20.33
CA PRO A 150 -26.57 7.44 -19.85
C PRO A 150 -26.23 6.87 -18.46
N TYR A 151 -25.45 7.57 -17.64
CA TYR A 151 -25.14 7.12 -16.28
C TYR A 151 -26.25 7.50 -15.32
N ILE A 152 -26.96 6.50 -14.79
CA ILE A 152 -28.05 6.68 -13.83
C ILE A 152 -27.58 6.25 -12.46
N ARG A 153 -27.90 7.06 -11.45
CA ARG A 153 -27.54 6.78 -10.06
C ARG A 153 -28.20 5.48 -9.63
N PHE A 154 -27.40 4.49 -9.24
CA PHE A 154 -27.89 3.12 -9.13
C PHE A 154 -28.85 2.92 -7.95
N LYS A 155 -28.59 3.57 -6.82
CA LYS A 155 -29.44 3.49 -5.62
C LYS A 155 -30.85 4.04 -5.84
N ASP A 156 -31.03 4.99 -6.75
CA ASP A 156 -32.33 5.59 -7.07
C ASP A 156 -33.25 4.55 -7.77
N ILE A 157 -32.66 3.62 -8.53
CA ILE A 157 -33.41 2.50 -9.15
C ILE A 157 -33.76 1.44 -8.09
N VAL A 158 -32.79 1.07 -7.24
CA VAL A 158 -32.92 -0.04 -6.28
C VAL A 158 -33.93 0.27 -5.16
N PHE A 159 -33.91 1.50 -4.65
CA PHE A 159 -34.77 1.91 -3.53
C PHE A 159 -36.01 2.71 -3.92
N SER A 160 -36.28 2.92 -5.21
CA SER A 160 -37.54 3.52 -5.64
C SER A 160 -38.73 2.62 -5.27
N ASP A 161 -39.80 3.25 -4.78
CA ASP A 161 -41.09 2.62 -4.50
C ASP A 161 -42.02 2.64 -5.74
N ASP A 162 -41.58 3.25 -6.84
CA ASP A 162 -42.33 3.29 -8.09
C ASP A 162 -42.37 1.94 -8.81
N LYS A 163 -43.33 1.82 -9.74
CA LYS A 163 -43.41 0.66 -10.63
C LYS A 163 -42.25 0.70 -11.64
N PRO A 164 -41.70 -0.46 -12.07
CA PRO A 164 -40.59 -0.51 -13.03
C PRO A 164 -40.80 0.34 -14.29
N ARG A 165 -42.02 0.34 -14.83
CA ARG A 165 -42.41 1.17 -15.98
C ARG A 165 -42.22 2.68 -15.73
N LEU A 166 -42.59 3.18 -14.56
CA LEU A 166 -42.46 4.60 -14.23
C LEU A 166 -41.00 5.01 -14.03
N ILE A 167 -40.20 4.11 -13.44
CA ILE A 167 -38.75 4.31 -13.30
C ILE A 167 -38.11 4.37 -14.70
N ALA A 168 -38.43 3.44 -15.58
CA ALA A 168 -37.93 3.41 -16.95
C ALA A 168 -38.35 4.65 -17.75
N ASP A 169 -39.62 5.06 -17.66
CA ASP A 169 -40.13 6.29 -18.28
C ASP A 169 -39.37 7.51 -17.74
N GLY A 170 -39.16 7.61 -16.42
CA GLY A 170 -38.39 8.68 -15.78
C GLY A 170 -36.94 8.74 -16.25
N ILE A 171 -36.26 7.59 -16.38
CA ILE A 171 -34.90 7.52 -16.93
C ILE A 171 -34.88 8.00 -18.39
N ALA A 172 -35.85 7.60 -19.20
CA ALA A 172 -35.92 8.00 -20.60
C ALA A 172 -36.06 9.52 -20.78
N THR A 173 -36.75 10.21 -19.85
CA THR A 173 -36.87 11.69 -19.89
C THR A 173 -35.56 12.43 -19.59
N GLN A 174 -34.55 11.77 -19.02
CA GLN A 174 -33.24 12.37 -18.75
C GLN A 174 -32.33 12.36 -19.98
N ALA A 175 -32.72 11.66 -21.05
CA ALA A 175 -31.94 11.60 -22.28
C ALA A 175 -31.97 12.96 -23.01
N ASN A 176 -30.81 13.37 -23.53
CA ASN A 176 -30.69 14.62 -24.30
C ASN A 176 -31.47 14.59 -25.63
N GLN A 177 -31.80 13.40 -26.11
CA GLN A 177 -32.55 13.16 -27.34
C GLN A 177 -33.54 12.01 -27.11
N PRO A 178 -34.65 11.94 -27.86
CA PRO A 178 -35.58 10.82 -27.79
C PRO A 178 -34.84 9.50 -28.05
N LEU A 179 -35.03 8.53 -27.16
CA LEU A 179 -34.43 7.20 -27.28
C LEU A 179 -35.00 6.46 -28.48
N SER A 180 -34.16 5.69 -29.17
CA SER A 180 -34.64 4.69 -30.12
C SER A 180 -35.47 3.61 -29.41
N THR A 181 -36.32 2.90 -30.15
CA THR A 181 -37.12 1.79 -29.58
C THR A 181 -36.25 0.76 -28.86
N THR A 182 -35.10 0.42 -29.46
CA THR A 182 -34.13 -0.53 -28.89
C THR A 182 -33.55 -0.02 -27.57
N GLU A 183 -33.17 1.27 -27.48
CA GLU A 183 -32.66 1.85 -26.24
C GLU A 183 -33.73 1.93 -25.16
N ALA A 184 -34.95 2.31 -25.51
CA ALA A 184 -36.07 2.39 -24.58
C ALA A 184 -36.43 1.00 -24.01
N ASP A 185 -36.42 -0.04 -24.83
CA ASP A 185 -36.67 -1.42 -24.37
C ASP A 185 -35.50 -1.91 -23.51
N LYS A 186 -34.25 -1.59 -23.87
CA LYS A 186 -33.07 -1.90 -23.04
C LYS A 186 -33.14 -1.27 -21.64
N VAL A 187 -33.61 -0.02 -21.55
CA VAL A 187 -33.82 0.64 -20.24
C VAL A 187 -34.85 -0.13 -19.41
N LYS A 188 -35.98 -0.53 -19.99
CA LYS A 188 -37.01 -1.31 -19.28
C LYS A 188 -36.45 -2.66 -18.82
N ASP A 189 -35.79 -3.40 -19.70
CA ASP A 189 -35.20 -4.71 -19.40
C ASP A 189 -34.19 -4.63 -18.25
N HIS A 190 -33.35 -3.58 -18.23
CA HIS A 190 -32.41 -3.37 -17.14
C HIS A 190 -33.09 -3.00 -15.82
N VAL A 191 -34.11 -2.14 -15.84
CA VAL A 191 -34.88 -1.81 -14.64
C VAL A 191 -35.54 -3.07 -14.08
N ASP A 192 -36.16 -3.89 -14.93
CA ASP A 192 -36.78 -5.16 -14.53
C ASP A 192 -35.75 -6.13 -13.94
N LEU A 193 -34.60 -6.30 -14.59
CA LEU A 193 -33.50 -7.14 -14.10
C LEU A 193 -32.99 -6.67 -12.73
N ILE A 194 -32.81 -5.36 -12.53
CA ILE A 194 -32.37 -4.79 -11.24
C ILE A 194 -33.42 -5.10 -10.17
N ARG A 195 -34.71 -4.91 -10.47
CA ARG A 195 -35.80 -5.20 -9.55
C ARG A 195 -35.85 -6.67 -9.17
N GLU A 196 -35.75 -7.57 -10.14
CA GLU A 196 -35.70 -9.01 -9.88
C GLU A 196 -34.51 -9.36 -8.98
N THR A 197 -33.32 -8.89 -9.33
CA THR A 197 -32.07 -9.24 -8.64
C THR A 197 -32.03 -8.77 -7.19
N PHE A 198 -32.52 -7.55 -6.90
CA PHE A 198 -32.41 -6.96 -5.56
C PHE A 198 -33.60 -7.24 -4.64
N PHE A 199 -34.74 -7.66 -5.18
CA PHE A 199 -35.95 -7.95 -4.40
C PHE A 199 -36.17 -9.45 -4.17
N ASN A 200 -35.58 -10.32 -5.00
CA ASN A 200 -35.68 -11.76 -4.81
C ASN A 200 -35.11 -12.20 -3.46
N GLU A 201 -35.90 -12.93 -2.66
CA GLU A 201 -35.54 -13.39 -1.31
C GLU A 201 -34.37 -14.39 -1.29
N SER A 202 -33.96 -14.92 -2.44
CA SER A 202 -32.80 -15.82 -2.59
C SER A 202 -31.52 -15.11 -3.04
N GLY A 203 -31.45 -13.77 -2.97
CA GLY A 203 -30.31 -12.99 -3.46
C GLY A 203 -28.97 -13.29 -2.77
N ILE A 204 -28.97 -13.45 -1.44
CA ILE A 204 -27.76 -13.80 -0.69
C ILE A 204 -28.07 -14.70 0.51
N GLY A 205 -27.23 -15.71 0.70
CA GLY A 205 -27.32 -16.62 1.84
C GLY A 205 -26.32 -16.26 2.93
N TYR A 206 -26.68 -16.51 4.20
CA TYR A 206 -25.72 -16.47 5.31
C TYR A 206 -25.92 -17.63 6.27
N GLN A 207 -24.83 -18.07 6.87
CA GLN A 207 -24.81 -19.04 7.96
C GLN A 207 -24.65 -18.31 9.29
N GLU A 208 -25.39 -18.77 10.30
CA GLU A 208 -25.40 -18.18 11.63
C GLU A 208 -24.70 -19.10 12.64
N LEU A 209 -23.78 -18.52 13.40
CA LEU A 209 -23.25 -19.04 14.66
C LEU A 209 -24.03 -18.37 15.78
N ASP A 210 -24.84 -19.12 16.51
CA ASP A 210 -25.74 -18.55 17.52
C ASP A 210 -25.26 -18.89 18.93
N SER A 211 -24.53 -17.97 19.56
CA SER A 211 -24.07 -18.10 20.95
C SER A 211 -25.17 -17.79 21.96
N ILE A 212 -26.31 -17.22 21.54
CA ILE A 212 -27.45 -16.98 22.44
C ILE A 212 -28.17 -18.30 22.69
N ASP A 213 -28.44 -19.04 21.63
CA ASP A 213 -29.13 -20.33 21.71
C ASP A 213 -28.16 -21.49 22.05
N GLN A 214 -26.87 -21.37 21.69
CA GLN A 214 -25.85 -22.41 21.90
C GLN A 214 -24.57 -21.87 22.59
N PRO A 215 -24.68 -21.34 23.82
CA PRO A 215 -23.58 -20.65 24.50
C PRO A 215 -22.38 -21.55 24.83
N THR A 216 -22.56 -22.86 24.94
CA THR A 216 -21.47 -23.80 25.25
C THR A 216 -20.70 -24.24 24.01
N LEU A 217 -21.29 -24.13 22.81
CA LEU A 217 -20.69 -24.56 21.55
C LEU A 217 -19.92 -23.43 20.86
N TYR A 218 -20.40 -22.19 21.01
CA TYR A 218 -19.83 -21.02 20.37
C TYR A 218 -19.41 -20.01 21.43
N LYS A 219 -18.29 -20.26 22.12
CA LYS A 219 -17.65 -19.25 22.96
C LYS A 219 -16.90 -18.25 22.09
N GLU A 220 -16.50 -17.12 22.68
CA GLU A 220 -15.74 -16.09 21.96
C GLU A 220 -14.47 -16.64 21.32
N ASP A 221 -13.67 -17.42 22.07
CA ASP A 221 -12.45 -18.04 21.54
C ASP A 221 -12.73 -19.00 20.36
N ASP A 222 -13.80 -19.78 20.43
CA ASP A 222 -14.21 -20.69 19.35
C ASP A 222 -14.56 -19.89 18.08
N VAL A 223 -15.27 -18.78 18.25
CA VAL A 223 -15.70 -17.92 17.14
C VAL A 223 -14.53 -17.18 16.52
N VAL A 224 -13.60 -16.67 17.34
CA VAL A 224 -12.33 -16.11 16.87
C VAL A 224 -11.61 -17.17 16.04
N GLU A 225 -11.49 -18.41 16.52
CA GLU A 225 -10.83 -19.47 15.75
C GLU A 225 -11.55 -19.81 14.44
N ILE A 226 -12.88 -19.85 14.42
CA ILE A 226 -13.66 -20.00 13.19
C ILE A 226 -13.38 -18.84 12.22
N PHE A 227 -13.31 -17.60 12.71
CA PHE A 227 -13.00 -16.42 11.92
C PHE A 227 -11.61 -16.53 11.27
N ILE A 228 -10.59 -16.92 12.04
CA ILE A 228 -9.23 -17.14 11.53
C ILE A 228 -9.24 -18.20 10.42
N ARG A 229 -9.89 -19.34 10.66
CA ARG A 229 -9.94 -20.46 9.71
C ARG A 229 -10.70 -20.09 8.43
N ALA A 230 -11.85 -19.43 8.54
CA ALA A 230 -12.65 -19.00 7.39
C ALA A 230 -11.89 -18.01 6.49
N ASN A 231 -11.17 -17.06 7.09
CA ASN A 231 -10.41 -16.05 6.33
C ASN A 231 -9.02 -16.52 5.85
N SER A 232 -8.56 -17.69 6.30
CA SER A 232 -7.28 -18.28 5.85
C SER A 232 -7.35 -18.92 4.45
N GLY A 233 -8.55 -19.28 3.98
CA GLY A 233 -8.77 -19.94 2.68
C GLY A 233 -8.99 -19.02 1.48
N GLY A 234 -9.35 -17.74 1.69
CA GLY A 234 -9.67 -16.76 0.64
C GLY A 234 -8.56 -15.74 0.35
N THR A 235 -8.93 -14.48 0.05
CA THR A 235 -7.96 -13.36 0.02
C THR A 235 -7.42 -13.16 1.43
N ARG A 236 -6.30 -13.82 1.73
CA ARG A 236 -5.73 -13.96 3.08
C ARG A 236 -5.70 -12.61 3.81
N LEU A 237 -6.20 -12.58 5.04
CA LEU A 237 -5.80 -11.57 6.02
C LEU A 237 -4.27 -11.52 6.05
N GLY A 238 -3.70 -10.31 6.10
CA GLY A 238 -2.28 -10.18 6.38
C GLY A 238 -1.98 -10.86 7.72
N LYS A 239 -0.80 -11.48 7.86
CA LYS A 239 -0.40 -12.06 9.16
C LYS A 239 -0.47 -11.00 10.26
N SER A 240 -0.05 -9.78 9.97
CA SER A 240 -0.17 -8.61 10.85
C SER A 240 -1.62 -8.33 11.27
N ASP A 241 -2.58 -8.37 10.35
CA ASP A 241 -3.99 -8.09 10.63
C ASP A 241 -4.54 -9.11 11.62
N LEU A 242 -4.23 -10.39 11.39
CA LEU A 242 -4.66 -11.49 12.26
C LEU A 242 -4.11 -11.35 13.68
N LEU A 243 -2.83 -10.98 13.79
CA LEU A 243 -2.14 -10.78 15.06
C LEU A 243 -2.70 -9.59 15.82
N PHE A 244 -2.92 -8.48 15.12
CA PHE A 244 -3.55 -7.31 15.71
C PHE A 244 -4.97 -7.62 16.21
N SER A 245 -5.70 -8.43 15.45
CA SER A 245 -7.03 -8.92 15.83
C SER A 245 -7.04 -9.70 17.16
N LEU A 246 -5.99 -10.47 17.44
CA LEU A 246 -5.83 -11.18 18.71
C LEU A 246 -5.40 -10.26 19.86
N LEU A 247 -4.77 -9.13 19.53
CA LEU A 247 -4.36 -8.12 20.50
C LEU A 247 -5.58 -7.26 20.90
N THR A 248 -6.41 -6.84 19.93
CA THR A 248 -7.61 -6.03 20.19
C THR A 248 -8.71 -6.78 20.93
N SER A 249 -8.67 -8.11 20.97
CA SER A 249 -9.60 -8.90 21.79
C SER A 249 -9.25 -8.92 23.28
N SER A 250 -7.97 -8.70 23.64
CA SER A 250 -7.52 -8.67 25.03
C SER A 250 -7.18 -7.27 25.54
N TRP A 251 -6.87 -6.33 24.64
CA TRP A 251 -6.44 -4.98 24.97
C TRP A 251 -7.36 -3.92 24.38
N ASP A 252 -8.02 -3.21 25.29
CA ASP A 252 -9.16 -2.35 25.02
C ASP A 252 -8.82 -1.03 24.30
N GLU A 253 -7.58 -0.59 24.32
CA GLU A 253 -7.17 0.70 23.73
C GLU A 253 -6.26 0.47 22.51
N ALA A 254 -6.08 -0.79 22.10
CA ALA A 254 -5.11 -1.19 21.09
C ALA A 254 -5.31 -0.48 19.73
N ASP A 255 -6.57 -0.39 19.26
CA ASP A 255 -6.92 0.32 18.02
C ASP A 255 -6.52 1.79 18.13
N ASP A 256 -7.09 2.52 19.09
CA ASP A 256 -6.89 3.96 19.28
C ASP A 256 -5.40 4.31 19.47
N LYS A 257 -4.67 3.56 20.31
CA LYS A 257 -3.24 3.82 20.54
C LYS A 257 -2.38 3.52 19.32
N MET A 258 -2.72 2.49 18.54
CA MET A 258 -2.01 2.18 17.29
C MET A 258 -2.26 3.29 16.25
N GLU A 259 -3.48 3.78 16.11
CA GLU A 259 -3.83 4.85 15.17
C GLU A 259 -3.10 6.15 15.53
N ILE A 260 -3.15 6.57 16.81
CA ILE A 260 -2.41 7.73 17.32
C ILE A 260 -0.91 7.61 17.00
N LEU A 261 -0.30 6.45 17.28
CA LEU A 261 1.13 6.23 17.04
C LEU A 261 1.49 6.35 15.55
N LEU A 262 0.69 5.73 14.68
CA LEU A 262 0.95 5.74 13.25
C LEU A 262 0.77 7.14 12.67
N ASP A 263 -0.24 7.89 13.12
CA ASP A 263 -0.43 9.29 12.73
C ASP A 263 0.80 10.11 13.12
N GLU A 264 1.24 10.05 14.38
CA GLU A 264 2.42 10.79 14.85
C GLU A 264 3.70 10.44 14.08
N LEU A 265 3.94 9.14 13.79
CA LEU A 265 5.11 8.68 13.05
C LEU A 265 5.06 9.08 11.56
N ASN A 266 3.87 9.10 10.95
CA ASN A 266 3.69 9.31 9.52
C ASN A 266 3.43 10.77 9.13
N MET A 267 3.15 11.65 10.10
CA MET A 267 2.94 13.10 9.90
C MET A 267 3.99 13.79 9.01
N LYS A 268 5.23 13.27 8.96
CA LYS A 268 6.35 13.91 8.25
C LYS A 268 6.76 13.19 6.96
N GLY A 269 5.84 12.46 6.32
CA GLY A 269 6.08 11.83 5.02
C GLY A 269 6.78 10.47 5.10
N PHE A 270 6.63 9.77 6.22
CA PHE A 270 6.97 8.36 6.40
C PHE A 270 5.69 7.50 6.29
N ASP A 271 5.87 6.19 6.17
CA ASP A 271 4.83 5.17 6.00
C ASP A 271 5.11 3.97 6.93
N PHE A 272 5.24 4.25 8.22
CA PHE A 272 5.24 3.23 9.26
C PHE A 272 3.89 2.49 9.23
N THR A 273 3.95 1.16 9.43
CA THR A 273 2.78 0.27 9.34
C THR A 273 2.55 -0.48 10.64
N ARG A 274 1.32 -0.97 10.84
CA ARG A 274 0.98 -1.87 11.97
C ARG A 274 1.89 -3.09 12.03
N ASP A 275 2.29 -3.60 10.87
CA ASP A 275 3.28 -4.67 10.72
C ASP A 275 4.57 -4.27 11.45
N PHE A 276 5.24 -3.21 11.01
CA PHE A 276 6.47 -2.74 11.64
C PHE A 276 6.37 -2.61 13.18
N ILE A 277 5.27 -2.05 13.69
CA ILE A 277 5.05 -1.90 15.13
C ILE A 277 4.93 -3.25 15.84
N LEU A 278 4.07 -4.16 15.35
CA LEU A 278 3.89 -5.47 15.96
C LEU A 278 5.16 -6.32 15.94
N LYS A 279 5.95 -6.24 14.86
CA LYS A 279 7.26 -6.89 14.78
C LYS A 279 8.23 -6.31 15.78
N THR A 280 8.22 -4.99 15.94
CA THR A 280 9.05 -4.29 16.93
C THR A 280 8.68 -4.78 18.32
N CYS A 281 7.39 -4.81 18.69
CA CYS A 281 6.93 -5.35 19.97
C CYS A 281 7.44 -6.77 20.23
N LEU A 282 7.24 -7.70 19.28
CA LEU A 282 7.72 -9.08 19.42
C LEU A 282 9.24 -9.18 19.60
N THR A 283 9.99 -8.38 18.84
CA THR A 283 11.46 -8.39 18.89
C THR A 283 11.96 -7.85 20.24
N LEU A 284 11.38 -6.75 20.73
CA LEU A 284 11.75 -6.15 22.02
C LEU A 284 11.44 -7.08 23.20
N LEU A 285 10.34 -7.83 23.12
CA LEU A 285 9.91 -8.79 24.13
C LEU A 285 10.59 -10.17 24.02
N GLY A 286 11.57 -10.31 23.12
CA GLY A 286 12.34 -11.55 22.98
C GLY A 286 11.56 -12.72 22.36
N GLN A 287 10.45 -12.45 21.69
CA GLN A 287 9.68 -13.47 20.95
C GLN A 287 10.22 -13.69 19.53
N GLY A 288 11.15 -12.84 19.06
CA GLY A 288 11.73 -12.86 17.73
C GLY A 288 10.84 -12.21 16.66
N ALA A 289 11.44 -11.66 15.61
CA ALA A 289 10.82 -10.78 14.62
C ALA A 289 9.82 -11.49 13.69
N ARG A 290 9.88 -12.82 13.58
CA ARG A 290 9.00 -13.56 12.68
C ARG A 290 7.53 -13.53 13.13
N TYR A 291 6.62 -13.29 12.19
CA TYR A 291 5.18 -13.37 12.43
C TYR A 291 4.67 -14.80 12.55
N GLU A 292 4.37 -15.17 13.78
CA GLU A 292 3.78 -16.45 14.13
C GLU A 292 2.62 -16.20 15.09
N VAL A 293 1.42 -16.61 14.68
CA VAL A 293 0.18 -16.47 15.46
C VAL A 293 0.33 -17.10 16.85
N ASP A 294 1.04 -18.23 16.90
CA ASP A 294 1.27 -18.96 18.14
C ASP A 294 2.07 -18.15 19.17
N LYS A 295 2.86 -17.14 18.76
CA LYS A 295 3.55 -16.24 19.71
C LYS A 295 2.57 -15.36 20.48
N PHE A 296 1.54 -14.82 19.82
CA PHE A 296 0.50 -14.01 20.47
C PHE A 296 -0.50 -14.86 21.26
N ARG A 297 -0.55 -16.17 21.00
CA ARG A 297 -1.31 -17.13 21.80
C ARG A 297 -0.59 -17.58 23.07
N LYS A 298 0.72 -17.35 23.20
CA LYS A 298 1.44 -17.64 24.43
C LYS A 298 0.92 -16.73 25.54
N ALA A 299 0.59 -17.32 26.68
CA ALA A 299 0.17 -16.59 27.86
C ALA A 299 1.23 -15.55 28.26
N GLY A 300 0.81 -14.32 28.54
CA GLY A 300 1.67 -13.22 28.97
C GLY A 300 2.17 -12.31 27.85
N VAL A 301 2.21 -12.75 26.59
CA VAL A 301 2.77 -11.93 25.50
C VAL A 301 1.90 -10.71 25.19
N ARG A 302 0.58 -10.87 25.18
CA ARG A 302 -0.34 -9.75 24.89
C ARG A 302 -0.37 -8.76 26.05
N GLU A 303 -0.36 -9.28 27.26
CA GLU A 303 -0.29 -8.52 28.51
C GLU A 303 1.03 -7.75 28.60
N ASP A 304 2.15 -8.35 28.18
CA ASP A 304 3.45 -7.69 28.10
C ASP A 304 3.47 -6.55 27.09
N ILE A 305 2.81 -6.71 25.93
CA ILE A 305 2.70 -5.65 24.90
C ILE A 305 1.93 -4.47 25.48
N GLU A 306 0.77 -4.72 26.10
CA GLU A 306 -0.04 -3.69 26.74
C GLU A 306 0.73 -2.98 27.85
N ALA A 307 1.34 -3.73 28.77
CA ALA A 307 2.04 -3.17 29.92
C ALA A 307 3.29 -2.36 29.57
N LYS A 308 3.97 -2.70 28.46
CA LYS A 308 5.21 -2.02 28.01
C LYS A 308 5.01 -1.11 26.81
N TRP A 309 3.76 -0.90 26.38
CA TRP A 309 3.41 -0.18 25.16
C TRP A 309 4.06 1.22 25.11
N ASP A 310 3.93 1.99 26.19
CA ASP A 310 4.42 3.37 26.23
C ASP A 310 5.95 3.45 26.12
N ASP A 311 6.68 2.52 26.75
CA ASP A 311 8.15 2.44 26.65
C ASP A 311 8.60 2.04 25.25
N ILE A 312 7.88 1.11 24.60
CA ILE A 312 8.14 0.67 23.22
C ILE A 312 7.92 1.85 22.25
N ILE A 313 6.82 2.58 22.42
CA ILE A 313 6.53 3.79 21.63
C ILE A 313 7.62 4.83 21.83
N ALA A 314 8.01 5.12 23.06
CA ALA A 314 9.02 6.12 23.35
C ALA A 314 10.36 5.78 22.68
N ALA A 315 10.74 4.51 22.67
CA ALA A 315 11.93 4.04 21.95
C ALA A 315 11.77 4.17 20.42
N THR A 316 10.60 3.82 19.89
CA THR A 316 10.31 3.89 18.45
C THR A 316 10.33 5.33 17.94
N LYS A 317 9.68 6.26 18.67
CA LYS A 317 9.66 7.69 18.36
C LYS A 317 11.06 8.30 18.40
N ASP A 318 11.88 7.99 19.41
CA ASP A 318 13.26 8.50 19.50
C ASP A 318 14.15 8.01 18.35
N VAL A 319 13.95 6.76 17.89
CA VAL A 319 14.64 6.25 16.69
C VAL A 319 14.15 6.97 15.44
N ALA A 320 12.84 7.20 15.29
CA ALA A 320 12.28 7.92 14.15
C ALA A 320 12.79 9.38 14.10
N ASP A 321 12.83 10.06 15.26
CA ASP A 321 13.40 11.41 15.39
C ASP A 321 14.89 11.42 15.06
N PHE A 322 15.66 10.42 15.50
CA PHE A 322 17.07 10.30 15.10
C PHE A 322 17.23 10.12 13.59
N VAL A 323 16.44 9.25 12.97
CA VAL A 323 16.48 9.03 11.51
C VAL A 323 16.22 10.34 10.78
N GLN A 324 15.21 11.09 11.19
CA GLN A 324 14.87 12.35 10.54
C GLN A 324 15.84 13.49 10.86
N GLY A 325 16.22 13.66 12.12
CA GLY A 325 16.99 14.80 12.60
C GLY A 325 18.50 14.66 12.40
N SER A 326 19.02 13.43 12.39
CA SER A 326 20.46 13.16 12.42
C SER A 326 20.98 12.41 11.21
N THR A 327 20.13 11.94 10.29
CA THR A 327 20.59 11.25 9.07
C THR A 327 20.29 12.08 7.82
N PHE A 328 20.36 11.50 6.63
CA PHE A 328 19.95 12.11 5.35
C PHE A 328 18.54 11.66 4.89
N ILE A 329 17.92 10.73 5.62
CA ILE A 329 16.61 10.15 5.31
C ILE A 329 15.52 11.11 5.82
N ARG A 330 14.64 11.56 4.92
CA ARG A 330 13.60 12.56 5.24
C ARG A 330 12.18 12.11 4.93
N CYS A 331 12.02 11.07 4.13
CA CYS A 331 10.71 10.55 3.73
C CYS A 331 10.78 9.06 3.46
N ASP A 332 9.60 8.45 3.32
CA ASP A 332 9.37 7.05 3.00
C ASP A 332 10.20 6.55 1.81
N LYS A 333 10.22 7.30 0.72
CA LYS A 333 10.96 6.92 -0.50
C LYS A 333 12.46 6.76 -0.26
N ALA A 334 13.00 7.41 0.78
CA ALA A 334 14.39 7.32 1.17
C ALA A 334 14.65 6.23 2.22
N LEU A 335 13.63 5.47 2.61
CA LEU A 335 13.73 4.35 3.55
C LEU A 335 13.14 3.09 2.91
N PRO A 336 13.83 2.46 1.92
CA PRO A 336 13.34 1.28 1.20
C PRO A 336 12.91 0.09 2.08
N SER A 337 13.39 0.04 3.33
CA SER A 337 12.96 -0.94 4.32
C SER A 337 13.00 -0.34 5.72
N TYR A 338 11.83 -0.19 6.34
CA TYR A 338 11.71 0.24 7.74
C TYR A 338 12.27 -0.80 8.71
N LEU A 339 12.34 -2.07 8.29
CA LEU A 339 12.84 -3.17 9.13
C LEU A 339 14.28 -2.96 9.62
N VAL A 340 15.08 -2.17 8.90
CA VAL A 340 16.44 -1.76 9.31
C VAL A 340 16.45 -1.04 10.66
N LEU A 341 15.32 -0.42 11.04
CA LEU A 341 15.17 0.36 12.27
C LEU A 341 14.92 -0.51 13.51
N ILE A 342 14.38 -1.73 13.36
CA ILE A 342 13.99 -2.56 14.50
C ILE A 342 15.19 -2.85 15.44
N PRO A 343 16.39 -3.21 14.94
CA PRO A 343 17.57 -3.33 15.81
C PRO A 343 17.95 -2.04 16.54
N LEU A 344 17.72 -0.88 15.93
CA LEU A 344 17.98 0.42 16.57
C LEU A 344 16.97 0.70 17.69
N VAL A 345 15.69 0.37 17.47
CA VAL A 345 14.66 0.44 18.52
C VAL A 345 15.01 -0.52 19.66
N TYR A 346 15.50 -1.73 19.36
CA TYR A 346 15.99 -2.67 20.35
C TYR A 346 17.11 -2.10 21.21
N LEU A 347 18.13 -1.53 20.58
CA LEU A 347 19.22 -0.86 21.28
C LEU A 347 18.70 0.28 22.16
N ARG A 348 17.81 1.13 21.64
CA ARG A 348 17.23 2.26 22.38
C ARG A 348 16.41 1.80 23.60
N TYR A 349 15.67 0.70 23.47
CA TYR A 349 14.81 0.17 24.51
C TYR A 349 15.64 -0.51 25.62
N HIS A 350 16.51 -1.45 25.27
CA HIS A 350 17.26 -2.27 26.24
C HIS A 350 18.56 -1.64 26.73
N PHE A 351 19.19 -0.78 25.93
CA PHE A 351 20.51 -0.20 26.23
C PHE A 351 20.54 1.33 26.02
N PRO A 352 19.72 2.11 26.77
CA PRO A 352 19.57 3.55 26.55
C PRO A 352 20.88 4.34 26.72
N ALA A 353 21.82 3.87 27.56
CA ALA A 353 23.14 4.48 27.67
C ALA A 353 23.94 4.34 26.38
N ALA A 354 23.97 3.14 25.78
CA ALA A 354 24.63 2.88 24.51
C ALA A 354 23.97 3.65 23.36
N TRP A 355 22.65 3.79 23.37
CA TRP A 355 21.95 4.64 22.40
C TRP A 355 22.40 6.10 22.47
N ARG A 356 22.68 6.65 23.65
CA ARG A 356 23.14 8.04 23.77
C ARG A 356 24.56 8.25 23.22
N THR A 357 25.40 7.23 23.27
CA THR A 357 26.81 7.29 22.84
C THR A 357 27.07 6.59 21.51
N LYS A 358 26.01 6.18 20.80
CA LYS A 358 26.11 5.46 19.51
C LYS A 358 26.87 6.28 18.47
N GLN A 359 27.69 5.61 17.67
CA GLN A 359 28.42 6.21 16.55
C GLN A 359 28.17 5.42 15.27
N ASN A 360 28.34 6.08 14.12
CA ASN A 360 28.27 5.45 12.78
C ASN A 360 26.92 4.78 12.43
N VAL A 361 25.82 5.12 13.11
CA VAL A 361 24.48 4.60 12.79
C VAL A 361 24.02 5.03 11.39
N GLU A 362 24.39 6.23 10.95
CA GLU A 362 24.14 6.70 9.58
C GLU A 362 24.77 5.77 8.53
N LEU A 363 25.99 5.28 8.79
CA LEU A 363 26.70 4.37 7.89
C LEU A 363 26.05 2.98 7.88
N TYR A 364 25.57 2.51 9.04
CA TYR A 364 24.77 1.30 9.14
C TYR A 364 23.50 1.39 8.28
N LEU A 365 22.72 2.46 8.44
CA LEU A 365 21.50 2.69 7.67
C LEU A 365 21.80 2.76 6.17
N LEU A 366 22.78 3.57 5.79
CA LEU A 366 23.15 3.80 4.41
C LEU A 366 23.54 2.50 3.68
N ARG A 367 24.48 1.73 4.24
CA ARG A 367 24.97 0.50 3.60
C ARG A 367 23.91 -0.60 3.60
N SER A 368 23.16 -0.74 4.70
CA SER A 368 22.11 -1.76 4.81
C SER A 368 20.96 -1.49 3.83
N LEU A 369 20.57 -0.23 3.65
CA LEU A 369 19.50 0.15 2.72
C LEU A 369 19.94 0.07 1.26
N LEU A 370 21.11 0.65 0.90
CA LEU A 370 21.60 0.59 -0.49
C LEU A 370 21.85 -0.85 -0.96
N ALA A 371 22.37 -1.71 -0.08
CA ALA A 371 22.61 -3.10 -0.41
C ALA A 371 21.36 -3.99 -0.33
N GLY A 372 20.24 -3.46 0.19
CA GLY A 372 18.99 -4.22 0.38
C GLY A 372 19.14 -5.36 1.38
N ALA A 373 19.94 -5.19 2.44
CA ALA A 373 20.28 -6.25 3.39
C ALA A 373 19.04 -6.82 4.11
N PHE A 374 18.03 -5.99 4.32
CA PHE A 374 16.74 -6.36 4.93
C PHE A 374 15.69 -6.81 3.88
N GLY A 375 16.13 -7.22 2.69
CA GLY A 375 15.29 -7.88 1.69
C GLY A 375 15.26 -9.41 1.85
N GLY A 376 14.20 -10.06 1.37
CA GLY A 376 14.09 -11.52 1.34
C GLY A 376 13.66 -12.13 2.68
N THR A 377 14.62 -12.50 3.53
CA THR A 377 14.38 -13.15 4.85
C THR A 377 14.81 -12.24 6.02
N PRO A 378 14.19 -11.07 6.18
CA PRO A 378 14.64 -10.07 7.15
C PRO A 378 14.44 -10.49 8.60
N ASP A 379 13.45 -11.34 8.90
CA ASP A 379 13.08 -11.69 10.28
C ASP A 379 14.25 -12.35 11.03
N GLN A 380 14.90 -13.35 10.41
CA GLN A 380 16.06 -14.00 11.02
C GLN A 380 17.23 -13.03 11.17
N LEU A 381 17.45 -12.15 10.20
CA LEU A 381 18.53 -11.17 10.26
C LEU A 381 18.32 -10.19 11.43
N ILE A 382 17.08 -9.74 11.66
CA ILE A 382 16.75 -8.90 12.82
C ILE A 382 17.09 -9.64 14.11
N ASP A 383 16.67 -10.90 14.23
CA ASP A 383 16.91 -11.72 15.43
C ASP A 383 18.40 -11.92 15.69
N ASP A 384 19.19 -12.19 14.64
CA ASP A 384 20.64 -12.38 14.74
C ASP A 384 21.36 -11.08 15.17
N ILE A 385 20.97 -9.93 14.59
CA ILE A 385 21.53 -8.62 14.97
C ILE A 385 21.18 -8.29 16.42
N VAL A 386 19.93 -8.49 16.82
CA VAL A 386 19.45 -8.25 18.18
C VAL A 386 20.15 -9.16 19.19
N SER A 387 20.35 -10.43 18.84
CA SER A 387 21.12 -11.38 19.65
C SER A 387 22.56 -10.89 19.87
N LYS A 388 23.21 -10.42 18.80
CA LYS A 388 24.56 -9.82 18.90
C LYS A 388 24.56 -8.55 19.75
N MET A 389 23.59 -7.65 19.59
CA MET A 389 23.45 -6.45 20.43
C MET A 389 23.24 -6.80 21.91
N LYS A 390 22.50 -7.86 22.22
CA LYS A 390 22.30 -8.35 23.58
C LYS A 390 23.59 -8.87 24.20
N GLU A 391 24.46 -9.51 23.41
CA GLU A 391 25.79 -9.98 23.83
C GLU A 391 26.72 -8.80 24.14
N VAL A 392 26.87 -7.87 23.19
CA VAL A 392 27.85 -6.76 23.31
C VAL A 392 27.33 -5.58 24.14
N LYS A 393 26.01 -5.48 24.34
CA LYS A 393 25.31 -4.43 25.12
C LYS A 393 25.64 -2.99 24.68
N THR A 394 26.04 -2.83 23.42
CA THR A 394 26.40 -1.56 22.80
C THR A 394 26.08 -1.57 21.30
N PHE A 395 26.22 -0.43 20.64
CA PHE A 395 26.21 -0.36 19.17
C PHE A 395 27.63 -0.47 18.64
N ASP A 396 27.99 -1.63 18.10
CA ASP A 396 29.24 -1.82 17.36
C ASP A 396 28.94 -2.10 15.88
N LEU A 397 29.39 -1.19 15.01
CA LEU A 397 29.13 -1.27 13.57
C LEU A 397 29.75 -2.53 12.95
N ASN A 398 30.96 -2.90 13.36
CA ASN A 398 31.71 -4.00 12.77
C ASN A 398 31.08 -5.33 13.15
N GLU A 399 30.65 -5.49 14.40
CA GLU A 399 29.91 -6.67 14.86
C GLU A 399 28.60 -6.83 14.11
N ILE A 400 27.81 -5.75 13.97
CA ILE A 400 26.54 -5.78 13.23
C ILE A 400 26.77 -6.13 11.76
N PHE A 401 27.77 -5.52 11.12
CA PHE A 401 28.13 -5.85 9.73
C PHE A 401 28.67 -7.28 9.60
N GLY A 402 29.36 -7.80 10.62
CA GLY A 402 29.78 -9.20 10.70
C GLY A 402 28.59 -10.15 10.66
N VAL A 403 27.54 -9.86 11.42
CA VAL A 403 26.28 -10.62 11.40
C VAL A 403 25.62 -10.57 10.02
N ILE A 404 25.46 -9.38 9.44
CA ILE A 404 24.82 -9.21 8.12
C ILE A 404 25.58 -9.99 7.04
N ARG A 405 26.92 -9.92 7.03
CA ARG A 405 27.75 -10.69 6.09
C ARG A 405 27.65 -12.20 6.31
N SER A 406 27.61 -12.64 7.57
CA SER A 406 27.46 -14.06 7.93
C SER A 406 26.11 -14.63 7.48
N ALA A 407 25.07 -13.79 7.42
CA ALA A 407 23.78 -14.12 6.83
C ALA A 407 23.78 -14.13 5.28
N GLY A 408 24.95 -14.03 4.64
CA GLY A 408 25.09 -14.03 3.18
C GLY A 408 24.65 -12.72 2.52
N ARG A 409 24.46 -11.64 3.27
CA ARG A 409 24.06 -10.33 2.74
C ARG A 409 25.32 -9.48 2.54
N SER A 410 25.65 -9.22 1.28
CA SER A 410 26.70 -8.25 0.96
C SER A 410 26.25 -6.85 1.38
N LEU A 411 27.14 -6.11 2.04
CA LEU A 411 26.99 -4.68 2.35
C LEU A 411 27.76 -3.79 1.37
N GLU A 412 28.33 -4.41 0.35
CA GLU A 412 29.12 -3.75 -0.68
C GLU A 412 28.22 -3.30 -1.83
N LEU A 413 28.45 -2.06 -2.27
CA LEU A 413 27.85 -1.52 -3.47
C LEU A 413 28.86 -1.64 -4.60
N THR A 414 28.76 -2.71 -5.39
CA THR A 414 29.57 -2.87 -6.59
C THR A 414 29.19 -1.82 -7.64
N GLU A 415 30.13 -1.49 -8.52
CA GLU A 415 29.89 -0.54 -9.61
C GLU A 415 28.69 -0.94 -10.49
N ASP A 416 28.55 -2.23 -10.81
CA ASP A 416 27.41 -2.75 -11.57
C ASP A 416 26.07 -2.53 -10.85
N ARG A 417 26.01 -2.76 -9.53
CA ARG A 417 24.80 -2.52 -8.74
C ARG A 417 24.48 -1.04 -8.63
N PHE A 418 25.50 -0.19 -8.53
CA PHE A 418 25.33 1.25 -8.53
C PHE A 418 24.70 1.73 -9.85
N TRP A 419 25.21 1.27 -11.00
CA TRP A 419 24.69 1.66 -12.31
C TRP A 419 23.34 1.01 -12.67
N ALA A 420 22.94 -0.05 -11.97
CA ALA A 420 21.60 -0.61 -12.07
C ALA A 420 20.51 0.27 -11.41
N ILE A 421 20.90 1.23 -10.55
CA ILE A 421 19.98 2.24 -10.03
C ILE A 421 19.55 3.14 -11.20
N GLY A 422 18.26 3.44 -11.27
CA GLY A 422 17.68 4.21 -12.37
C GLY A 422 16.26 4.65 -12.10
N TYR A 423 15.64 5.29 -13.09
CA TYR A 423 14.25 5.71 -13.03
C TYR A 423 13.34 4.54 -12.65
N GLY A 424 12.53 4.72 -11.61
CA GLY A 424 11.63 3.69 -11.07
C GLY A 424 12.26 2.68 -10.14
N SER A 425 13.59 2.67 -9.95
CA SER A 425 14.23 1.82 -8.94
C SER A 425 13.92 2.29 -7.52
N GLN A 426 13.79 1.38 -6.56
CA GLN A 426 13.50 1.75 -5.15
C GLN A 426 14.64 2.59 -4.53
N ASN A 427 15.89 2.32 -4.89
CA ASN A 427 17.06 2.94 -4.27
C ASN A 427 17.42 4.32 -4.86
N ILE A 428 16.81 4.76 -5.97
CA ILE A 428 17.16 6.04 -6.58
C ILE A 428 16.86 7.22 -5.65
N HIS A 429 15.78 7.15 -4.87
CA HIS A 429 15.43 8.21 -3.93
C HIS A 429 16.39 8.28 -2.75
N LEU A 430 16.87 7.13 -2.25
CA LEU A 430 17.93 7.09 -1.24
C LEU A 430 19.23 7.72 -1.78
N LEU A 431 19.63 7.36 -3.00
CA LEU A 431 20.82 7.92 -3.64
C LEU A 431 20.68 9.44 -3.90
N PHE A 432 19.52 9.88 -4.37
CA PHE A 432 19.29 11.30 -4.63
C PHE A 432 19.17 12.12 -3.35
N ASN A 433 18.69 11.57 -2.23
CA ASN A 433 18.78 12.24 -0.93
C ASN A 433 20.23 12.48 -0.50
N LEU A 434 21.13 11.55 -0.80
CA LEU A 434 22.57 11.74 -0.56
C LEU A 434 23.19 12.74 -1.53
N TRP A 435 22.74 12.75 -2.79
CA TRP A 435 23.21 13.66 -3.83
C TRP A 435 22.80 15.11 -3.53
N TYR A 436 21.50 15.33 -3.32
CA TYR A 436 20.84 16.64 -3.27
C TYR A 436 20.53 17.04 -1.82
N ARG A 437 21.53 17.01 -0.93
CA ARG A 437 21.35 17.35 0.50
C ARG A 437 20.78 18.75 0.76
N GLY A 438 20.93 19.67 -0.19
CA GLY A 438 20.38 21.03 -0.12
C GLY A 438 18.95 21.20 -0.62
N PHE A 439 18.30 20.14 -1.14
CA PHE A 439 16.91 20.18 -1.57
C PHE A 439 15.96 19.91 -0.40
N ASN A 440 14.87 20.68 -0.30
CA ASN A 440 13.78 20.32 0.59
C ASN A 440 12.95 19.18 -0.02
N TYR A 441 13.24 17.95 0.41
CA TYR A 441 12.53 16.74 -0.04
C TYR A 441 11.13 16.56 0.55
N THR A 442 10.80 17.33 1.59
CA THR A 442 9.52 17.27 2.30
C THR A 442 8.90 18.67 2.38
N PRO A 443 8.45 19.22 1.25
CA PRO A 443 7.74 20.49 1.24
C PRO A 443 6.37 20.33 1.93
N ALA A 444 5.85 21.42 2.48
CA ALA A 444 4.57 21.43 3.19
C ALA A 444 3.35 21.03 2.33
N PHE A 445 3.47 21.13 0.99
CA PHE A 445 2.42 20.73 0.05
C PHE A 445 2.93 19.60 -0.85
N VAL A 446 2.15 18.52 -0.98
CA VAL A 446 2.48 17.34 -1.80
C VAL A 446 2.80 17.71 -3.26
N GLY A 447 2.07 18.68 -3.83
CA GLY A 447 2.32 19.18 -5.19
C GLY A 447 3.70 19.82 -5.39
N ASN A 448 4.40 20.17 -4.31
CA ASN A 448 5.74 20.76 -4.37
C ASN A 448 6.86 19.71 -4.28
N LEU A 449 6.54 18.42 -4.13
CA LEU A 449 7.54 17.36 -4.01
C LEU A 449 8.49 17.38 -5.21
N PRO A 450 9.81 17.25 -4.97
CA PRO A 450 10.74 17.15 -6.06
C PRO A 450 10.50 15.86 -6.84
N GLN A 451 10.64 15.95 -8.16
CA GLN A 451 10.35 14.86 -9.09
C GLN A 451 11.65 14.40 -9.74
N ILE A 452 11.74 13.10 -9.99
CA ILE A 452 12.82 12.55 -10.81
C ILE A 452 12.38 12.68 -12.26
N ASP A 453 13.20 13.31 -13.08
CA ASP A 453 12.95 13.43 -14.51
C ASP A 453 14.18 13.02 -15.31
N HIS A 454 13.94 12.70 -16.59
CA HIS A 454 15.00 12.39 -17.53
C HIS A 454 15.64 13.67 -18.06
N VAL A 455 16.98 13.76 -18.04
CA VAL A 455 17.72 14.85 -18.68
C VAL A 455 17.33 14.92 -20.15
N PHE A 456 17.54 13.83 -20.90
CA PHE A 456 17.01 13.67 -22.25
C PHE A 456 15.61 13.05 -22.19
N PRO A 457 14.56 13.76 -22.67
CA PRO A 457 13.19 13.30 -22.59
C PRO A 457 12.97 11.93 -23.26
N GLN A 458 12.19 11.06 -22.61
CA GLN A 458 11.88 9.74 -23.19
C GLN A 458 11.17 9.85 -24.54
N SER A 459 10.30 10.85 -24.69
CA SER A 459 9.56 11.10 -25.93
C SER A 459 10.50 11.37 -27.11
N ALA A 460 11.59 12.10 -26.88
CA ALA A 460 12.61 12.39 -27.87
C ALA A 460 13.46 11.14 -28.18
N LEU A 461 13.93 10.43 -27.15
CA LEU A 461 14.76 9.23 -27.34
C LEU A 461 14.00 8.07 -28.03
N LYS A 462 12.68 7.94 -27.81
CA LYS A 462 11.83 6.94 -28.49
C LYS A 462 11.70 7.18 -30.01
N LYS A 463 11.90 8.41 -30.46
CA LYS A 463 11.86 8.79 -31.89
C LYS A 463 13.16 8.44 -32.61
N VAL A 464 14.27 8.27 -31.89
CA VAL A 464 15.56 7.91 -32.49
C VAL A 464 15.52 6.47 -33.01
N LYS A 465 15.73 6.30 -34.31
CA LYS A 465 15.72 5.00 -35.00
C LYS A 465 17.13 4.54 -35.34
N ALA A 466 17.30 3.23 -35.37
CA ALA A 466 18.48 2.52 -35.83
C ALA A 466 18.10 1.63 -37.04
N PRO A 467 19.05 1.36 -37.94
CA PRO A 467 18.82 0.51 -39.10
C PRO A 467 18.54 -0.92 -38.63
N ASN A 468 17.57 -1.56 -39.26
CA ASN A 468 17.26 -2.96 -39.02
C ASN A 468 18.34 -3.84 -39.64
N PRO A 469 19.03 -4.71 -38.87
CA PRO A 469 20.06 -5.59 -39.39
C PRO A 469 19.59 -6.52 -40.53
N ASN A 470 18.30 -6.86 -40.55
CA ASN A 470 17.73 -7.80 -41.51
C ASN A 470 17.13 -7.12 -42.75
N THR A 471 16.69 -5.86 -42.64
CA THR A 471 15.95 -5.17 -43.72
C THR A 471 16.57 -3.84 -44.15
N GLY A 472 17.59 -3.34 -43.44
CA GLY A 472 18.21 -2.03 -43.68
C GLY A 472 17.32 -0.82 -43.36
N MET A 473 16.04 -1.03 -43.05
CA MET A 473 15.09 0.05 -42.78
C MET A 473 15.32 0.68 -41.40
N MET A 474 15.19 2.00 -41.29
CA MET A 474 15.31 2.75 -40.04
C MET A 474 14.04 2.62 -39.17
N ASN A 475 13.71 1.40 -38.74
CA ASN A 475 12.48 1.11 -38.00
C ASN A 475 12.71 0.55 -36.60
N ILE A 476 13.95 0.24 -36.20
CA ILE A 476 14.27 -0.22 -34.85
C ILE A 476 14.46 0.99 -33.93
N MET A 477 13.91 0.97 -32.73
CA MET A 477 14.18 1.99 -31.71
C MET A 477 15.63 1.85 -31.22
N LYS A 478 16.46 2.89 -31.38
CA LYS A 478 17.89 2.84 -31.00
C LYS A 478 18.05 2.67 -29.50
N TYR A 479 17.37 3.50 -28.71
CA TYR A 479 17.48 3.53 -27.25
C TYR A 479 16.30 2.81 -26.59
N ARG A 480 16.57 1.67 -25.97
CA ARG A 480 15.58 0.86 -25.24
C ARG A 480 15.27 1.48 -23.88
N GLU A 481 14.33 0.88 -23.16
CA GLU A 481 13.91 1.39 -21.85
C GLU A 481 15.06 1.50 -20.84
N GLY A 482 15.92 0.49 -20.73
CA GLY A 482 17.08 0.53 -19.83
C GLY A 482 18.04 1.67 -20.15
N ASP A 483 18.27 1.96 -21.43
CA ASP A 483 19.15 3.06 -21.86
C ASP A 483 18.57 4.43 -21.49
N ARG A 484 17.25 4.57 -21.57
CA ARG A 484 16.56 5.82 -21.21
C ARG A 484 16.47 6.01 -19.70
N ASN A 485 16.22 4.93 -18.96
CA ASN A 485 15.97 4.95 -17.52
C ASN A 485 17.23 4.89 -16.65
N GLN A 486 18.42 4.79 -17.23
CA GLN A 486 19.68 4.74 -16.46
C GLN A 486 19.90 6.00 -15.59
N LEU A 487 20.61 5.82 -14.46
CA LEU A 487 20.94 6.91 -13.52
C LEU A 487 21.54 8.16 -14.20
N ALA A 488 22.45 7.95 -15.15
CA ALA A 488 23.14 9.03 -15.86
C ALA A 488 22.21 9.85 -16.77
N ASN A 489 20.98 9.39 -17.04
CA ASN A 489 19.95 10.18 -17.70
C ASN A 489 18.91 10.72 -16.72
N CYS A 490 19.05 10.52 -15.41
CA CYS A 490 18.09 11.00 -14.41
C CYS A 490 18.61 12.25 -13.69
N MET A 491 17.70 13.14 -13.28
CA MET A 491 18.00 14.25 -12.38
C MET A 491 16.81 14.52 -11.47
N LEU A 492 17.06 15.17 -10.34
CA LEU A 492 16.00 15.65 -9.46
C LEU A 492 15.63 17.08 -9.84
N LEU A 493 14.34 17.37 -9.97
CA LEU A 493 13.81 18.70 -10.26
C LEU A 493 12.86 19.12 -9.15
N THR A 494 12.82 20.41 -8.84
CA THR A 494 11.75 20.99 -8.03
C THR A 494 10.42 20.92 -8.78
N ALA A 495 9.30 20.99 -8.06
CA ALA A 495 7.99 21.08 -8.69
C ALA A 495 7.83 22.30 -9.60
N ALA A 496 8.49 23.43 -9.28
CA ALA A 496 8.51 24.61 -10.15
C ALA A 496 9.22 24.32 -11.48
N GLU A 497 10.32 23.55 -11.44
CA GLU A 497 11.06 23.18 -12.64
C GLU A 497 10.34 22.11 -13.47
N ASN A 498 9.57 21.22 -12.87
CA ASN A 498 8.84 20.17 -13.61
C ASN A 498 7.34 20.49 -13.83
N GLY A 499 6.89 21.68 -13.42
CA GLY A 499 5.51 22.13 -13.51
C GLY A 499 5.11 22.61 -14.90
N ALA A 500 3.90 23.14 -15.03
CA ALA A 500 3.41 23.72 -16.28
C ALA A 500 4.32 24.89 -16.73
N GLY A 501 4.88 24.79 -17.93
CA GLY A 501 5.89 25.75 -18.44
C GLY A 501 7.33 25.49 -17.96
N GLY A 502 7.56 24.41 -17.22
CA GLY A 502 8.88 23.93 -16.82
C GLY A 502 9.53 23.02 -17.87
N LYS A 503 10.42 22.13 -17.42
CA LYS A 503 11.28 21.30 -18.28
C LYS A 503 10.49 20.39 -19.23
N SER A 504 9.48 19.65 -18.77
CA SER A 504 8.68 18.76 -19.64
C SER A 504 9.56 17.95 -20.63
N ASP A 505 9.27 18.03 -21.93
CA ASP A 505 10.00 17.44 -23.03
C ASP A 505 10.99 18.39 -23.71
N ILE A 506 11.35 19.50 -23.05
CA ILE A 506 12.42 20.41 -23.49
C ILE A 506 13.75 19.66 -23.53
N SER A 507 14.48 19.83 -24.62
CA SER A 507 15.77 19.19 -24.83
C SER A 507 16.87 19.80 -23.94
N PRO A 508 17.91 19.03 -23.57
CA PRO A 508 18.98 19.52 -22.70
C PRO A 508 19.69 20.78 -23.21
N ASP A 509 19.86 20.91 -24.52
CA ASP A 509 20.53 22.06 -25.15
C ASP A 509 19.75 23.37 -24.99
N GLU A 510 18.41 23.29 -24.92
CA GLU A 510 17.55 24.42 -24.60
C GLU A 510 17.45 24.62 -23.07
N TRP A 511 17.22 23.54 -22.32
CA TRP A 511 17.00 23.62 -20.87
C TRP A 511 18.21 24.14 -20.09
N PHE A 512 19.43 23.76 -20.49
CA PHE A 512 20.66 24.12 -19.78
C PHE A 512 21.32 25.41 -20.30
N LYS A 513 20.84 25.97 -21.42
CA LYS A 513 21.44 27.13 -22.10
C LYS A 513 21.71 28.31 -21.16
N ASP A 514 20.75 28.63 -20.30
CA ASP A 514 20.77 29.81 -19.42
C ASP A 514 20.93 29.43 -17.93
N LYS A 515 21.32 28.18 -17.63
CA LYS A 515 21.51 27.72 -16.24
C LYS A 515 22.89 28.13 -15.72
N ALA A 516 22.94 28.55 -14.46
CA ALA A 516 24.19 28.93 -13.80
C ALA A 516 25.15 27.72 -13.65
N PRO A 517 26.49 27.93 -13.59
CA PRO A 517 27.46 26.86 -13.38
C PRO A 517 27.15 25.99 -12.15
N ASP A 518 26.75 26.59 -11.03
CA ASP A 518 26.38 25.89 -9.80
C ASP A 518 25.20 24.93 -10.00
N TYR A 519 24.29 25.24 -10.92
CA TYR A 519 23.17 24.37 -11.27
C TYR A 519 23.69 23.12 -12.01
N LEU A 520 24.56 23.32 -13.01
CA LEU A 520 25.17 22.24 -13.76
C LEU A 520 26.01 21.33 -12.84
N ASP A 521 26.83 21.92 -11.97
CA ASP A 521 27.65 21.18 -11.01
C ASP A 521 26.79 20.38 -10.02
N ARG A 522 25.73 20.99 -9.48
CA ARG A 522 24.78 20.28 -8.60
C ARG A 522 24.19 19.04 -9.26
N HIS A 523 23.81 19.12 -10.53
CA HIS A 523 23.23 18.02 -11.30
C HIS A 523 24.27 17.14 -12.02
N LEU A 524 25.56 17.41 -11.83
CA LEU A 524 26.69 16.75 -12.49
C LEU A 524 26.49 16.71 -14.01
N ILE A 525 26.12 17.84 -14.60
CA ILE A 525 25.93 17.99 -16.05
C ILE A 525 27.28 18.35 -16.68
N PRO A 526 27.77 17.61 -17.69
CA PRO A 526 28.95 18.00 -18.46
C PRO A 526 28.81 19.44 -18.98
N THR A 527 29.84 20.27 -18.77
CA THR A 527 29.79 21.71 -19.05
C THR A 527 29.94 22.06 -20.53
N ASP A 528 30.32 21.10 -21.38
CA ASP A 528 30.41 21.30 -22.84
C ASP A 528 29.01 21.26 -23.48
N PRO A 529 28.49 22.40 -24.00
CA PRO A 529 27.17 22.45 -24.61
C PRO A 529 27.03 21.57 -25.87
N ALA A 530 28.14 21.18 -26.51
CA ALA A 530 28.08 20.27 -27.64
C ALA A 530 27.54 18.88 -27.25
N LEU A 531 27.69 18.49 -25.98
CA LEU A 531 27.19 17.21 -25.45
C LEU A 531 25.68 17.24 -25.14
N TRP A 532 25.04 18.40 -25.11
CA TRP A 532 23.61 18.51 -24.76
C TRP A 532 22.67 18.16 -25.93
N LYS A 533 23.23 17.96 -27.12
CA LYS A 533 22.48 17.59 -28.32
C LYS A 533 22.10 16.11 -28.33
N ILE A 534 20.91 15.78 -28.84
CA ILE A 534 20.38 14.41 -28.85
C ILE A 534 21.26 13.42 -29.63
N GLU A 535 21.96 13.90 -30.67
CA GLU A 535 22.91 13.12 -31.46
C GLU A 535 24.13 12.69 -30.65
N ARG A 536 24.44 13.42 -29.56
CA ARG A 536 25.57 13.18 -28.65
C ARG A 536 25.14 12.51 -27.34
N PHE A 537 23.93 11.93 -27.29
CA PHE A 537 23.40 11.28 -26.09
C PHE A 537 24.38 10.26 -25.46
N GLU A 538 24.98 9.38 -26.26
CA GLU A 538 25.92 8.35 -25.77
C GLU A 538 27.19 8.96 -25.15
N ASP A 539 27.70 10.05 -25.74
CA ASP A 539 28.86 10.78 -25.23
C ASP A 539 28.51 11.54 -23.94
N PHE A 540 27.33 12.17 -23.90
CA PHE A 540 26.82 12.83 -22.70
C PHE A 540 26.73 11.85 -21.53
N ILE A 541 26.13 10.68 -21.75
CA ILE A 541 26.01 9.63 -20.73
C ILE A 541 27.40 9.20 -20.25
N THR A 542 28.34 9.03 -21.16
CA THR A 542 29.72 8.63 -20.83
C THR A 542 30.40 9.67 -19.94
N GLU A 543 30.36 10.95 -20.30
CA GLU A 543 30.97 12.01 -19.48
C GLU A 543 30.25 12.20 -18.15
N ARG A 544 28.92 12.18 -18.14
CA ARG A 544 28.12 12.30 -16.91
C ARG A 544 28.36 11.13 -15.95
N ARG A 545 28.55 9.90 -16.45
CA ARG A 545 28.92 8.75 -15.62
C ARG A 545 30.25 8.98 -14.88
N LYS A 546 31.25 9.60 -15.52
CA LYS A 546 32.53 9.93 -14.86
C LYS A 546 32.32 10.89 -13.69
N LEU A 547 31.51 11.94 -13.89
CA LEU A 547 31.20 12.91 -12.85
C LEU A 547 30.44 12.28 -11.67
N ILE A 548 29.42 11.46 -11.96
CA ILE A 548 28.64 10.73 -10.94
C ILE A 548 29.55 9.77 -10.16
N LYS A 549 30.40 9.00 -10.86
CA LYS A 549 31.34 8.07 -10.23
C LYS A 549 32.29 8.80 -9.28
N ALA A 550 32.89 9.90 -9.74
CA ALA A 550 33.80 10.70 -8.91
C ALA A 550 33.13 11.20 -7.62
N LYS A 551 31.84 11.59 -7.67
CA LYS A 551 31.10 12.04 -6.48
C LYS A 551 30.82 10.92 -5.49
N PHE A 552 30.55 9.71 -5.96
CA PHE A 552 30.12 8.57 -5.13
C PHE A 552 31.17 7.49 -4.95
N ASP A 553 32.42 7.75 -5.31
CA ASP A 553 33.54 6.79 -5.22
C ASP A 553 33.69 6.22 -3.80
N TYR A 554 33.47 7.05 -2.77
CA TYR A 554 33.50 6.64 -1.36
C TYR A 554 32.44 5.60 -0.96
N LEU A 555 31.38 5.42 -1.77
CA LEU A 555 30.34 4.40 -1.55
C LEU A 555 30.64 3.09 -2.27
N LEU A 556 31.44 3.14 -3.33
CA LEU A 556 31.76 1.97 -4.14
C LEU A 556 32.79 1.12 -3.41
N SER A 557 32.53 -0.18 -3.32
CA SER A 557 33.54 -1.14 -2.88
C SER A 557 34.59 -1.31 -3.97
N VAL A 558 35.87 -1.12 -3.64
CA VAL A 558 36.97 -1.53 -4.51
C VAL A 558 36.90 -3.05 -4.65
N PRO A 559 36.85 -3.63 -5.86
CA PRO A 559 36.86 -5.08 -6.00
C PRO A 559 38.14 -5.64 -5.38
N THR A 560 38.02 -6.36 -4.27
CA THR A 560 39.11 -7.22 -3.79
C THR A 560 39.39 -8.23 -4.88
N SER A 561 40.52 -8.06 -5.57
CA SER A 561 41.06 -9.09 -6.46
C SER A 561 41.09 -10.40 -5.69
N SER A 562 40.39 -11.41 -6.20
CA SER A 562 40.45 -12.78 -5.69
C SER A 562 41.93 -13.18 -5.62
N ALA A 563 42.41 -13.53 -4.42
CA ALA A 563 43.73 -14.10 -4.26
C ALA A 563 43.87 -15.32 -5.19
N PRO A 564 45.01 -15.50 -5.88
CA PRO A 564 45.20 -16.63 -6.78
C PRO A 564 45.14 -17.92 -5.95
N VAL A 565 44.26 -18.83 -6.37
CA VAL A 565 44.23 -20.21 -5.88
C VAL A 565 45.63 -20.80 -6.10
N GLN A 566 46.35 -21.06 -5.02
CA GLN A 566 47.59 -21.82 -5.07
C GLN A 566 47.23 -23.22 -5.60
N SER A 567 47.66 -23.50 -6.83
CA SER A 567 47.66 -24.85 -7.37
C SER A 567 48.72 -25.66 -6.63
N ASP A 568 48.29 -26.57 -5.76
CA ASP A 568 49.20 -27.55 -5.16
C ASP A 568 49.81 -28.41 -6.27
N ALA A 569 51.11 -28.23 -6.45
CA ALA A 569 51.95 -29.08 -7.26
C ALA A 569 52.00 -30.47 -6.60
N LYS A 570 51.41 -31.47 -7.26
CA LYS A 570 51.76 -32.87 -6.99
C LYS A 570 53.20 -33.09 -7.42
N GLN A 571 54.09 -33.24 -6.44
CA GLN A 571 55.35 -33.94 -6.64
C GLN A 571 55.10 -35.46 -6.55
N THR A 572 55.74 -36.14 -7.49
CA THR A 572 55.92 -37.58 -7.69
C THR A 572 56.30 -38.37 -6.45
#